data_AF-A0A5M6CFE1-F1
#
_entry.id   AF-A0A5M6CFE1-F1
#
_cell.length_a   1.000
_cell.length_b   1.000
_cell.length_c   1.000
_cell.angle_alpha   90.00
_cell.angle_beta   90.00
_cell.angle_gamma   90.00
#
_symmetry.space_group_name_H-M   'P 1'
#
loop_
_entity.id
_entity.type
_entity.pdbx_description
1 polymer ?
#
loop_
_entity_poly.entity_id
_entity_poly.type
_entity_poly.pdbx_seq_one_letter_code
_entity_poly.pdbx_strand_id
1 'polypeptide(L)'
;MRNFLFFGLILLCIPYTTESERFLKKQLSEDNFDFIDLKAKSSTIHYNITNSGVQYGIITLNNKQEIKFWFVSHHFMSDKGGTIYEFPNGDKQFISGMYCCEVQFNDDGSLKNLSTFKNYLEAKNGLRT
;
A
#
# COMPACT_ATOMS: atom_id res chain seq x y z
N MET A 1 -21.12 23.14 -50.09
CA MET A 1 -21.21 22.75 -48.67
C MET A 1 -20.80 21.29 -48.54
N ARG A 2 -19.69 20.99 -47.87
CA ARG A 2 -19.32 19.60 -47.57
C ARG A 2 -18.73 19.55 -46.16
N ASN A 3 -19.46 18.87 -45.28
CA ASN A 3 -19.29 18.84 -43.84
C ASN A 3 -17.89 18.39 -43.42
N PHE A 4 -17.24 19.18 -42.58
CA PHE A 4 -16.11 18.76 -41.77
C PHE A 4 -16.64 17.88 -40.62
N LEU A 5 -16.39 16.57 -40.71
CA LEU A 5 -16.57 15.66 -39.58
C LEU A 5 -15.39 15.85 -38.61
N PHE A 6 -15.62 16.68 -37.59
CA PHE A 6 -14.74 16.79 -36.44
C PHE A 6 -14.87 15.50 -35.61
N PHE A 7 -13.95 14.55 -35.81
CA PHE A 7 -13.79 13.43 -34.88
C PHE A 7 -13.12 13.98 -33.61
N GLY A 8 -13.94 14.36 -32.63
CA GLY A 8 -13.50 14.74 -31.29
C GLY A 8 -12.90 13.52 -30.59
N LEU A 9 -11.58 13.52 -30.44
CA LEU A 9 -10.85 12.56 -29.62
C LEU A 9 -11.15 12.85 -28.14
N ILE A 10 -12.18 12.23 -27.58
CA ILE A 10 -12.40 12.22 -26.13
C ILE A 10 -11.34 11.28 -25.55
N LEU A 11 -10.18 11.84 -25.18
CA LEU A 11 -9.23 11.18 -24.28
C LEU A 11 -9.93 11.04 -22.92
N LEU A 12 -10.57 9.89 -22.71
CA LEU A 12 -10.93 9.43 -21.38
C LEU A 12 -9.64 9.31 -20.58
N CYS A 13 -9.38 10.29 -19.70
CA CYS A 13 -8.37 10.18 -18.66
C CYS A 13 -8.82 9.09 -17.68
N ILE A 14 -8.68 7.83 -18.07
CA ILE A 14 -8.82 6.70 -17.15
C ILE A 14 -7.67 6.87 -16.16
N PRO A 15 -7.95 7.04 -14.85
CA PRO A 15 -6.89 7.12 -13.86
C PRO A 15 -6.06 5.84 -13.96
N TYR A 16 -4.79 5.99 -14.35
CA TYR A 16 -3.87 4.88 -14.50
C TYR A 16 -3.57 4.33 -13.11
N THR A 17 -4.28 3.27 -12.73
CA THR A 17 -3.98 2.50 -11.52
C THR A 17 -2.87 1.52 -11.86
N THR A 18 -1.91 1.42 -10.95
CA THR A 18 -0.79 0.49 -11.09
C THR A 18 -1.30 -0.96 -10.98
N GLU A 19 -0.55 -1.92 -11.52
CA GLU A 19 -0.90 -3.35 -11.42
C GLU A 19 -0.98 -3.78 -9.96
N SER A 20 -0.01 -3.38 -9.14
CA SER A 20 0.02 -3.67 -7.70
C SER A 20 -1.17 -3.06 -6.95
N GLU A 21 -1.58 -1.83 -7.28
CA GLU A 21 -2.77 -1.24 -6.68
C GLU A 21 -4.03 -2.02 -7.03
N ARG A 22 -4.21 -2.37 -8.31
CA ARG A 22 -5.35 -3.15 -8.79
C ARG A 22 -5.37 -4.54 -8.17
N PHE A 23 -4.21 -5.20 -8.08
CA PHE A 23 -4.06 -6.51 -7.47
C PHE A 23 -4.45 -6.47 -5.99
N LEU A 24 -3.88 -5.54 -5.22
CA LEU A 24 -4.20 -5.42 -3.80
C LEU A 24 -5.68 -5.12 -3.59
N LYS A 25 -6.26 -4.17 -4.34
CA LYS A 25 -7.71 -3.88 -4.25
C LYS A 25 -8.57 -5.10 -4.52
N LYS A 26 -8.20 -5.92 -5.51
CA LYS A 26 -8.88 -7.18 -5.81
C LYS A 26 -8.78 -8.16 -4.64
N GLN A 27 -7.57 -8.39 -4.12
CA GLN A 27 -7.35 -9.27 -2.97
C GLN A 27 -8.12 -8.81 -1.73
N LEU A 28 -8.17 -7.51 -1.44
CA LEU A 28 -8.97 -6.95 -0.34
C LEU A 28 -10.48 -7.22 -0.48
N SER A 29 -10.99 -7.45 -1.69
CA SER A 29 -12.41 -7.75 -1.93
C SER A 29 -12.74 -9.25 -1.99
N GLU A 30 -11.74 -10.10 -2.24
CA GLU A 30 -11.93 -11.53 -2.50
C GLU A 30 -11.42 -12.42 -1.36
N ASP A 31 -10.38 -11.97 -0.65
CA ASP A 31 -9.70 -12.76 0.38
C ASP A 31 -10.16 -12.36 1.79
N ASN A 32 -10.06 -13.31 2.71
CA ASN A 32 -10.23 -13.06 4.14
C ASN A 32 -8.85 -12.91 4.81
N PHE A 33 -8.61 -11.76 5.43
CA PHE A 33 -7.37 -11.46 6.14
C PHE A 33 -7.60 -11.56 7.65
N ASP A 34 -7.01 -12.58 8.28
CA ASP A 34 -7.08 -12.77 9.72
C ASP A 34 -5.91 -12.07 10.43
N PHE A 35 -6.22 -11.10 11.28
CA PHE A 35 -5.28 -10.28 12.03
C PHE A 35 -5.07 -10.75 13.48
N ILE A 36 -5.61 -11.91 13.88
CA ILE A 36 -5.50 -12.43 15.25
C ILE A 36 -4.11 -13.05 15.51
N ASP A 37 -3.64 -13.95 14.64
CA ASP A 37 -2.41 -14.73 14.84
C ASP A 37 -1.27 -14.28 13.90
N LEU A 38 -0.86 -13.01 14.02
CA LEU A 38 0.22 -12.42 13.22
C LEU A 38 1.61 -12.74 13.79
N LYS A 39 2.58 -13.01 12.92
CA LYS A 39 3.99 -13.22 13.30
C LYS A 39 4.66 -11.89 13.62
N ALA A 40 5.40 -11.81 14.72
CA ALA A 40 6.18 -10.62 15.06
C ALA A 40 7.41 -10.49 14.15
N LYS A 41 7.54 -9.37 13.43
CA LYS A 41 8.79 -8.95 12.76
C LYS A 41 9.66 -8.13 13.71
N SER A 42 9.00 -7.27 14.47
CA SER A 42 9.57 -6.38 15.48
C SER A 42 8.55 -6.18 16.60
N SER A 43 8.87 -5.36 17.60
CA SER A 43 7.91 -4.95 18.64
C SER A 43 6.72 -4.16 18.09
N THR A 44 6.85 -3.55 16.90
CA THR A 44 5.86 -2.64 16.32
C THR A 44 5.19 -3.20 15.06
N ILE A 45 5.72 -4.27 14.46
CA ILE A 45 5.20 -4.83 13.21
C ILE A 45 4.92 -6.31 13.39
N HIS A 46 3.66 -6.67 13.17
CA HIS A 46 3.20 -8.05 13.13
C HIS A 46 2.56 -8.33 11.78
N TYR A 47 2.85 -9.48 11.17
CA TYR A 47 2.38 -9.78 9.82
C TYR A 47 2.23 -11.27 9.53
N ASN A 48 1.50 -11.59 8.47
CA ASN A 48 1.49 -12.89 7.80
C ASN A 48 1.66 -12.69 6.28
N ILE A 49 1.86 -13.78 5.54
CA ILE A 49 1.96 -13.76 4.08
C ILE A 49 0.95 -14.76 3.53
N THR A 50 0.14 -14.35 2.57
CA THR A 50 -0.81 -15.22 1.86
C THR A 50 -0.09 -16.08 0.82
N ASN A 51 -0.75 -17.13 0.33
CA ASN A 51 -0.23 -17.94 -0.78
C ASN A 51 -0.05 -17.13 -2.08
N SER A 52 -0.79 -16.03 -2.24
CA SER A 52 -0.67 -15.09 -3.36
C SER A 52 0.48 -14.10 -3.21
N GLY A 53 1.27 -14.20 -2.13
CA GLY A 53 2.44 -13.34 -1.89
C GLY A 53 2.10 -11.96 -1.30
N VAL A 54 0.86 -11.76 -0.80
CA VAL A 54 0.50 -10.54 -0.08
C VAL A 54 1.00 -10.64 1.36
N GLN A 55 1.92 -9.75 1.73
CA GLN A 55 2.26 -9.52 3.12
C GLN A 55 1.19 -8.63 3.74
N TYR A 56 0.54 -9.05 4.80
CA TYR A 56 -0.46 -8.23 5.48
C TYR A 56 -0.23 -8.24 6.98
N GLY A 57 -0.62 -7.17 7.68
CA GLY A 57 -0.31 -7.07 9.09
C GLY A 57 -0.72 -5.76 9.75
N ILE A 58 -0.26 -5.59 10.99
CA ILE A 58 -0.50 -4.42 11.83
C ILE A 58 0.85 -3.75 12.14
N ILE A 59 0.85 -2.43 12.00
CA ILE A 59 1.87 -1.53 12.52
C ILE A 59 1.28 -0.85 13.75
N THR A 60 1.87 -1.08 14.92
CA THR A 60 1.51 -0.40 16.17
C THR A 60 2.42 0.82 16.34
N LEU A 61 1.82 2.00 16.32
CA LEU A 61 2.51 3.26 16.58
C LEU A 61 2.81 3.41 18.08
N ASN A 62 3.77 4.28 18.42
CA ASN A 62 4.20 4.49 19.81
C ASN A 62 3.07 5.03 20.71
N ASN A 63 2.10 5.73 20.13
CA ASN A 63 0.88 6.17 20.80
C ASN A 63 -0.23 5.10 20.83
N LYS A 64 0.10 3.84 20.52
CA LYS A 64 -0.76 2.64 20.50
C LYS A 64 -1.83 2.64 19.41
N GLN A 65 -1.81 3.59 18.49
CA GLN A 65 -2.68 3.51 17.31
C GLN A 65 -2.18 2.40 16.37
N GLU A 66 -3.12 1.70 15.75
CA GLU A 66 -2.82 0.60 14.84
C GLU A 66 -3.13 0.99 13.40
N ILE A 67 -2.27 0.57 12.49
CA ILE A 67 -2.43 0.74 11.05
C ILE A 67 -2.34 -0.65 10.43
N LYS A 68 -3.38 -1.06 9.71
CA LYS A 68 -3.29 -2.30 8.94
C LYS A 68 -2.62 -2.01 7.61
N PHE A 69 -1.91 -3.00 7.09
CA PHE A 69 -1.29 -2.89 5.78
C PHE A 69 -1.46 -4.16 4.96
N TRP A 70 -1.41 -4.00 3.64
CA TRP A 70 -1.32 -5.06 2.64
C TRP A 70 -0.29 -4.65 1.61
N PHE A 71 0.81 -5.37 1.56
CA PHE A 71 1.96 -5.11 0.70
C PHE A 71 2.13 -6.23 -0.31
N VAL A 72 2.49 -5.85 -1.54
CA VAL A 72 2.99 -6.77 -2.55
C VAL A 72 4.28 -6.22 -3.14
N SER A 73 5.29 -7.10 -3.23
CA SER A 73 6.61 -6.75 -3.74
C SER A 73 6.60 -6.64 -5.27
N HIS A 74 7.46 -5.77 -5.79
CA HIS A 74 7.78 -5.69 -7.21
C HIS A 74 8.36 -6.99 -7.79
N HIS A 75 8.84 -7.92 -6.96
CA HIS A 75 9.28 -9.25 -7.42
C HIS A 75 8.11 -10.11 -7.92
N PHE A 76 6.87 -9.79 -7.52
CA PHE A 76 5.64 -10.48 -7.92
C PHE A 76 4.79 -9.67 -8.91
N MET A 77 5.21 -8.45 -9.25
CA MET A 77 4.43 -7.50 -10.05
C MET A 77 5.28 -6.98 -11.21
N SER A 78 4.65 -6.52 -12.30
CA SER A 78 5.40 -5.86 -13.39
C SER A 78 5.76 -4.40 -13.07
N ASP A 79 5.20 -3.84 -11.99
CA ASP A 79 5.47 -2.48 -11.51
C ASP A 79 6.28 -2.45 -10.20
N LYS A 80 6.39 -1.27 -9.59
CA LYS A 80 7.20 -1.04 -8.37
C LYS A 80 6.66 -1.74 -7.12
N GLY A 81 5.58 -2.50 -7.21
CA GLY A 81 4.85 -2.98 -6.04
C GLY A 81 4.22 -1.82 -5.27
N GLY A 82 3.68 -2.14 -4.10
CA GLY A 82 3.09 -1.13 -3.24
C GLY A 82 2.43 -1.68 -2.01
N THR A 83 1.93 -0.76 -1.20
CA THR A 83 1.24 -1.06 0.06
C THR A 83 -0.07 -0.29 0.13
N ILE A 84 -1.16 -0.96 0.49
CA ILE A 84 -2.37 -0.30 0.99
C ILE A 84 -2.25 -0.20 2.51
N TYR A 85 -2.45 0.99 3.07
CA TYR A 85 -2.56 1.21 4.52
C TYR A 85 -4.01 1.55 4.87
N GLU A 86 -4.55 0.93 5.91
CA GLU A 86 -5.82 1.31 6.54
C GLU A 86 -5.52 2.01 7.87
N PHE A 87 -5.92 3.28 7.95
CA PHE A 87 -5.73 4.13 9.13
C PHE A 87 -6.80 3.87 10.20
N PRO A 88 -6.63 4.35 11.44
CA PRO A 88 -7.60 4.13 12.53
C PRO A 88 -9.02 4.60 12.24
N ASN A 89 -9.21 5.54 11.32
CA ASN A 89 -10.54 6.02 10.90
C ASN A 89 -11.18 5.18 9.78
N GLY A 90 -10.51 4.11 9.33
CA GLY A 90 -10.96 3.24 8.25
C GLY A 90 -10.52 3.67 6.84
N ASP A 91 -9.93 4.86 6.68
CA ASP A 91 -9.45 5.35 5.39
C ASP A 91 -8.31 4.47 4.87
N LYS A 92 -8.37 4.14 3.58
CA LYS A 92 -7.34 3.37 2.88
C LYS A 92 -6.53 4.24 1.92
N GLN A 93 -5.20 4.10 1.96
CA GLN A 93 -4.29 4.80 1.05
C GLN A 93 -3.29 3.82 0.43
N PHE A 94 -3.17 3.86 -0.90
CA PHE A 94 -2.14 3.12 -1.63
C PHE A 94 -0.86 3.96 -1.78
N ILE A 95 0.30 3.35 -1.51
CA ILE A 95 1.63 3.93 -1.70
C ILE A 95 2.46 2.98 -2.58
N SER A 96 2.81 3.42 -3.78
CA SER A 96 3.63 2.65 -4.73
C SER A 96 5.12 2.69 -4.39
N GLY A 97 5.81 1.56 -4.56
CA GLY A 97 7.27 1.51 -4.61
C GLY A 97 7.98 1.85 -3.31
N MET A 98 7.28 1.84 -2.17
CA MET A 98 7.91 2.20 -0.90
C MET A 98 8.85 1.12 -0.38
N TYR A 99 8.68 -0.15 -0.74
CA TYR A 99 9.53 -1.23 -0.25
C TYR A 99 9.94 -2.17 -1.37
N CYS A 100 11.18 -2.68 -1.31
CA CYS A 100 11.71 -3.62 -2.28
C CYS A 100 11.13 -5.03 -2.06
N CYS A 101 11.28 -5.58 -0.86
CA CYS A 101 10.95 -6.98 -0.56
C CYS A 101 9.80 -7.14 0.43
N GLU A 102 9.64 -6.19 1.35
CA GLU A 102 8.82 -6.35 2.56
C GLU A 102 8.66 -5.01 3.29
N VAL A 103 7.57 -4.86 4.05
CA VAL A 103 7.37 -3.69 4.92
C VAL A 103 8.42 -3.67 6.04
N GLN A 104 9.11 -2.54 6.16
CA GLN A 104 10.13 -2.29 7.18
C GLN A 104 10.26 -0.79 7.46
N PHE A 105 10.56 -0.42 8.70
CA PHE A 105 10.79 0.98 9.09
C PHE A 105 12.13 1.05 9.81
N ASN A 106 13.02 1.91 9.34
CA ASN A 106 14.37 2.07 9.90
C ASN A 106 14.48 3.23 10.90
N ASP A 107 13.42 4.02 11.04
CA ASP A 107 13.38 5.22 11.89
C ASP A 107 12.19 5.11 12.85
N ASP A 108 12.50 4.91 14.14
CA ASP A 108 11.50 4.88 15.21
C ASP A 108 10.71 6.20 15.32
N GLY A 109 11.29 7.31 14.84
CA GLY A 109 10.62 8.60 14.75
C GLY A 109 9.39 8.55 13.85
N SER A 110 9.45 7.80 12.74
CA SER A 110 8.34 7.65 11.80
C SER A 110 7.09 6.99 12.41
N LEU A 111 7.28 6.19 13.46
CA LEU A 111 6.21 5.42 14.13
C LEU A 111 5.61 6.13 15.35
N LYS A 112 5.96 7.41 15.58
CA LYS A 112 5.54 8.13 16.81
C LYS A 112 4.03 8.27 16.96
N ASN A 113 3.35 8.70 15.89
CA ASN A 113 1.90 8.94 15.83
C ASN A 113 1.44 9.01 14.38
N LEU A 114 0.13 9.03 14.15
CA LEU A 114 -0.46 8.99 12.81
C LEU A 114 0.01 10.13 11.89
N SER A 115 0.19 11.35 12.42
CA SER A 115 0.66 12.49 11.64
C SER A 115 2.09 12.26 11.15
N THR A 116 2.98 11.84 12.06
CA THR A 116 4.37 11.54 11.70
C THR A 116 4.45 10.36 10.72
N PHE A 117 3.61 9.35 10.89
CA PHE A 117 3.54 8.21 9.99
C PHE A 117 3.10 8.63 8.57
N LYS A 118 2.03 9.43 8.45
CA LYS A 118 1.56 9.93 7.15
C LYS A 118 2.61 10.79 6.46
N ASN A 119 3.28 11.68 7.19
CA ASN A 119 4.39 12.48 6.66
C ASN A 119 5.54 11.58 6.14
N TYR A 120 5.83 10.49 6.85
CA TYR A 120 6.83 9.50 6.41
C TYR A 120 6.42 8.80 5.10
N LEU A 121 5.15 8.42 4.95
CA LEU A 121 4.63 7.84 3.71
C LEU A 121 4.75 8.82 2.53
N GLU A 122 4.41 10.09 2.74
CA GLU A 122 4.46 11.14 1.71
C GLU A 122 5.89 11.51 1.29
N ALA A 123 6.85 11.41 2.21
CA ALA A 123 8.26 11.69 1.94
C ALA A 123 8.95 10.66 1.03
N LYS A 124 8.28 9.55 0.67
CA LYS A 124 8.81 8.48 -0.22
C LYS A 124 10.16 7.88 0.20
N ASN A 125 10.51 7.94 1.49
CA ASN A 125 11.81 7.51 2.05
C ASN A 125 12.05 5.98 2.10
N GLY A 126 11.35 5.22 1.26
CA GLY A 126 11.40 3.76 1.21
C GLY A 126 12.16 3.18 0.00
N LEU A 127 12.42 3.99 -1.03
CA LEU A 127 13.30 3.61 -2.14
C LEU A 127 14.77 3.77 -1.72
N ARG A 128 15.28 2.85 -0.90
CA ARG A 128 16.73 2.60 -0.89
C ARG A 128 17.05 1.91 -2.21
N THR A 129 17.56 2.67 -3.18
CA THR A 129 18.37 2.15 -4.29
C THR A 129 19.61 1.44 -3.75
#